data_AF-A0A9X4G6F4-F1
#
_entry.id   AF-A0A9X4G6F4-F1
#
_cell.length_a   1.000
_cell.length_b   1.000
_cell.length_c   1.000
_cell.angle_alpha   90.00
_cell.angle_beta   90.00
_cell.angle_gamma   90.00
#
_symmetry.space_group_name_H-M   'P 1'
#
loop_
_entity.id
_entity.type
_entity.pdbx_description
1 polymer ?
#
loop_
_entity_poly.entity_id
_entity_poly.type
_entity_poly.pdbx_seq_one_letter_code
_entity_poly.pdbx_strand_id
1 'polypeptide(L)' 'RTQLDFWLVVDNEIKQFRNIAPLIGRQFENNKQDCRNIILDCYMLAGTELPDQSTYEFEWFEHSNLYEEGLIRC' A
#
# COMPACT_ATOMS: atom_id res chain seq x y z
N ARG A 1 -15.02 9.29 -13.37
CA ARG A 1 -14.81 8.56 -12.08
C ARG A 1 -14.71 7.08 -12.42
N THR A 2 -13.51 6.53 -12.56
CA THR A 2 -13.32 5.16 -13.05
C THR A 2 -13.53 4.18 -11.89
N GLN A 3 -14.74 3.61 -11.82
CA GLN A 3 -15.08 2.48 -10.95
C GLN A 3 -14.53 1.17 -11.56
N LEU A 4 -13.24 1.11 -11.88
CA LEU A 4 -12.65 -0.09 -12.44
C LEU A 4 -12.23 -1.00 -11.30
N ASP A 5 -12.80 -2.20 -11.26
CA ASP A 5 -12.39 -3.26 -10.37
C ASP A 5 -10.99 -3.75 -10.74
N PHE A 6 -10.14 -4.04 -9.75
CA PHE A 6 -8.82 -4.57 -10.00
C PHE A 6 -8.91 -6.09 -10.21
N TRP A 7 -8.28 -6.60 -11.27
CA TRP A 7 -8.24 -8.03 -11.56
C TRP A 7 -6.89 -8.60 -11.10
N LEU A 8 -6.92 -9.65 -10.29
CA LEU A 8 -5.73 -10.38 -9.84
C LEU A 8 -5.85 -11.85 -10.22
N VAL A 9 -4.71 -12.49 -10.48
CA VAL A 9 -4.64 -13.95 -10.60
C VAL A 9 -4.41 -14.53 -9.20
N VAL A 10 -5.33 -15.38 -8.74
CA VAL A 10 -5.27 -16.07 -7.45
C VAL A 10 -5.59 -17.53 -7.69
N ASP A 11 -4.68 -18.43 -7.31
CA ASP A 11 -4.82 -19.89 -7.50
C ASP A 11 -5.14 -20.27 -8.96
N ASN A 12 -4.42 -19.69 -9.92
CA ASN A 12 -4.63 -19.86 -11.36
C ASN A 12 -5.99 -19.37 -11.91
N GLU A 13 -6.78 -18.63 -11.12
CA GLU A 13 -8.05 -18.03 -11.55
C GLU A 13 -7.98 -16.50 -11.58
N ILE A 14 -8.64 -15.87 -12.56
CA ILE A 14 -8.81 -14.41 -12.59
C ILE A 14 -9.94 -14.04 -11.63
N LYS A 15 -9.63 -13.26 -10.60
CA LYS A 15 -10.60 -12.74 -9.63
C LYS A 15 -10.69 -11.23 -9.72
N GLN A 16 -11.91 -10.73 -9.77
CA GLN A 16 -12.23 -9.31 -9.75
C GLN A 16 -12.43 -8.87 -8.30
N PHE A 17 -11.70 -7.84 -7.89
CA PHE A 17 -11.78 -7.31 -6.55
C PHE A 17 -12.27 -5.86 -6.56
N ARG A 18 -13.04 -5.53 -5.52
CA ARG A 18 -13.55 -4.18 -5.35
C ARG A 18 -12.47 -3.28 -4.79
N ASN A 19 -12.37 -2.12 -5.41
CA ASN A 19 -11.69 -0.96 -4.88
C ASN A 19 -11.98 -0.72 -3.39
N ILE A 20 -10.94 -0.46 -2.60
CA ILE A 20 -11.04 -0.16 -1.18
C ILE A 20 -11.27 1.35 -1.05
N ALA A 21 -12.53 1.76 -0.83
CA ALA A 21 -12.94 3.16 -0.90
C ALA A 21 -12.09 4.12 -0.03
N PRO A 22 -11.69 3.78 1.21
CA PRO A 22 -10.81 4.64 1.99
C PRO A 22 -9.42 4.89 1.40
N LEU A 23 -8.95 4.05 0.48
CA LEU A 23 -7.58 4.11 -0.08
C LEU A 23 -7.47 4.94 -1.37
N ILE A 24 -8.60 5.36 -1.95
CA ILE A 24 -8.63 5.98 -3.29
C ILE A 24 -8.90 7.48 -3.19
N GLY A 25 -8.26 8.25 -4.08
CA GLY A 25 -8.49 9.71 -4.17
C GLY A 25 -7.81 10.51 -3.05
N ARG A 26 -6.84 9.90 -2.37
CA ARG A 26 -6.01 10.53 -1.35
C ARG A 26 -5.08 11.57 -1.96
N GLN A 27 -4.84 12.65 -1.24
CA GLN A 27 -3.85 13.64 -1.64
C GLN A 27 -2.48 13.16 -1.18
N PHE A 28 -1.52 13.13 -2.11
CA PHE A 28 -0.16 12.74 -1.76
C PHE A 28 0.47 13.78 -0.81
N GLU A 29 0.96 13.32 0.34
CA GLU A 29 1.81 14.09 1.25
C GLU A 29 2.95 13.17 1.73
N ASN A 30 4.20 13.52 1.39
CA ASN A 30 5.35 12.71 1.74
C ASN A 30 5.43 12.47 3.26
N ASN A 31 5.75 11.24 3.67
CA ASN A 31 5.87 10.81 5.07
C ASN A 31 4.57 10.91 5.90
N LYS A 32 3.41 11.16 5.28
CA LYS A 32 2.10 11.29 5.97
C LYS A 32 0.96 10.57 5.25
N GLN A 33 0.88 10.76 3.94
CA GLN A 33 -0.12 10.16 3.06
C GLN A 33 0.55 9.83 1.72
N ASP A 34 1.53 8.95 1.77
CA ASP A 34 2.26 8.47 0.60
C ASP A 34 1.99 6.98 0.32
N CYS A 35 2.75 6.42 -0.62
CA CYS A 35 2.67 5.01 -1.03
C CYS A 35 2.91 4.02 0.12
N ARG A 36 3.78 4.34 1.09
CA ARG A 36 3.99 3.49 2.28
C ARG A 36 2.74 3.51 3.16
N ASN A 37 2.17 4.68 3.42
CA ASN A 37 0.92 4.77 4.21
C ASN A 37 -0.25 4.03 3.56
N ILE A 38 -0.32 3.98 2.22
CA ILE A 38 -1.32 3.15 1.52
C ILE A 38 -1.17 1.68 1.91
N ILE A 39 0.06 1.14 1.98
CA ILE A 39 0.30 -0.25 2.37
C ILE A 39 -0.09 -0.48 3.83
N LEU A 40 0.34 0.39 4.74
CA LEU A 40 -0.03 0.28 6.17
C LEU A 40 -1.54 0.28 6.37
N ASP A 41 -2.24 1.18 5.69
CA ASP A 41 -3.69 1.26 5.76
C ASP A 41 -4.38 0.05 5.12
N CYS A 42 -3.82 -0.54 4.06
CA CYS A 42 -4.31 -1.82 3.50
C CYS A 42 -4.33 -2.91 4.57
N TYR A 43 -3.22 -3.09 5.30
CA TYR A 43 -3.11 -4.12 6.34
C TYR A 43 -4.05 -3.83 7.51
N MET A 44 -4.11 -2.58 7.97
CA MET A 44 -5.05 -2.14 9.01
C MET A 44 -6.50 -2.43 8.61
N LEU A 45 -6.90 -2.12 7.36
CA LEU A 45 -8.24 -2.42 6.83
C LEU A 45 -8.51 -3.91 6.68
N ALA A 46 -7.46 -4.73 6.49
CA ALA A 46 -7.55 -6.18 6.51
C ALA A 46 -7.59 -6.78 7.94
N GLY A 47 -7.53 -5.93 8.98
CA GLY A 47 -7.55 -6.35 10.38
C GLY A 47 -6.22 -6.88 10.90
N THR A 48 -5.11 -6.55 10.22
CA THR A 48 -3.75 -6.97 10.60
C THR A 48 -2.89 -5.74 10.82
N GLU A 49 -2.19 -5.65 11.94
CA GLU A 49 -1.20 -4.59 12.15
C GLU A 49 0.11 -4.95 11.45
N LEU A 50 0.60 -4.06 10.59
CA LEU A 50 1.94 -4.15 10.01
C LEU A 50 2.85 -3.16 10.76
N PRO A 51 3.76 -3.64 11.64
CA PRO A 51 4.63 -2.76 12.39
C PRO A 51 5.62 -2.07 11.46
N ASP A 52 5.82 -0.78 11.68
CA ASP A 52 6.63 0.04 10.79
C ASP A 52 7.43 1.09 11.57
N GLN A 53 8.74 1.06 11.37
CA GLN A 53 9.71 1.94 12.02
C GLN A 53 10.55 2.71 10.99
N SER A 54 10.18 2.67 9.71
CA SER A 54 11.02 3.24 8.67
C SER A 54 10.99 4.77 8.71
N THR A 55 12.17 5.38 8.70
CA THR A 55 12.38 6.81 8.47
C THR A 55 13.13 6.99 7.17
N TYR A 56 12.64 7.84 6.27
CA TYR A 56 13.18 7.94 4.92
C TYR A 56 13.05 9.37 4.34
N GLU A 57 14.06 9.75 3.56
CA GLU A 57 14.08 10.98 2.75
C GLU A 57 13.16 10.84 1.55
N PHE A 58 12.65 11.93 0.97
CA PHE A 58 11.71 11.87 -0.17
C PHE A 58 12.22 11.03 -1.35
N GLU A 59 13.50 11.13 -1.69
CA GLU A 59 14.15 10.48 -2.84
C GLU A 59 14.60 9.04 -2.57
N TRP A 60 14.14 8.41 -1.48
CA TRP A 60 14.50 7.04 -1.09
C TRP A 60 14.36 6.02 -2.25
N PHE A 61 13.39 6.23 -3.13
CA PHE A 61 13.05 5.34 -4.24
C PHE A 61 14.14 5.28 -5.32
N GLU A 62 15.09 6.21 -5.33
CA GLU A 62 16.22 6.19 -6.27
C GLU A 62 17.32 5.20 -5.83
N HIS A 63 17.36 4.85 -4.55
CA HIS A 63 18.52 4.17 -3.95
C HIS A 63 18.15 3.00 -3.04
N SER A 64 16.87 2.79 -2.73
CA SER A 64 16.43 1.79 -1.75
C SER A 64 15.04 1.22 -2.08
N ASN A 65 14.77 0.01 -1.61
CA ASN A 65 13.43 -0.57 -1.61
C ASN A 65 12.82 -0.49 -0.21
N LEU A 66 12.24 0.67 0.10
CA LEU A 66 11.63 0.94 1.40
C LEU A 66 10.56 -0.08 1.81
N TYR A 67 9.87 -0.70 0.85
CA TYR A 67 8.81 -1.66 1.15
C TYR A 67 9.34 -3.01 1.62
N GLU A 68 10.45 -3.48 1.04
CA GLU A 68 11.04 -4.76 1.45
C GLU A 68 11.94 -4.62 2.68
N GLU A 69 12.61 -3.47 2.81
CA GLU A 69 13.57 -3.21 3.90
C GLU A 69 12.90 -2.61 5.14
N GLY A 70 11.90 -1.74 4.94
CA GLY A 70 11.26 -0.96 6.01
C GLY A 70 10.02 -1.61 6.62
N LEU A 71 9.36 -2.52 5.90
CA LEU A 71 8.20 -3.25 6.43
C LEU A 71 8.68 -4.53 7.11
N ILE A 72 8.48 -4.61 8.43
CA ILE A 72 8.82 -5.82 9.19
C ILE A 72 7.85 -6.92 8.77
N ARG A 73 8.36 -8.00 8.17
CA ARG A 73 7.55 -9.17 7.83
C ARG A 73 6.91 -9.73 9.11
N CYS A 74 5.59 -9.86 9.10
CA CYS A 74 4.83 -10.60 10.12
C CYS A 74 5.22 -12.07 10.14
#